data_AF-A0A7S2VI16-F1
#
_entry.id   AF-A0A7S2VI16-F1
#
_cell.length_a   1.000
_cell.length_b   1.000
_cell.length_c   1.000
_cell.angle_alpha   90.00
_cell.angle_beta   90.00
_cell.angle_gamma   90.00
#
_symmetry.space_group_name_H-M   'P 1'
#
loop_
_entity.id
_entity.type
_entity.pdbx_description
1 polymer ?
#
loop_
_entity_poly.entity_id
_entity_poly.type
_entity_poly.pdbx_seq_one_letter_code
_entity_poly.pdbx_strand_id
1 'polypeptide(L)'
;CLDRLRQAAKNMNQNVAVLLDTKGPEIRTGFFADGAKSINLVKGEELILTSDYSFKGDSKKLACSYSKLASSVGPGQSILVADGSLVLTVISCDEATGEVVTRIDNNAKIGERKNMNLPGVVVDLPTLTEKDIDDIINWGIKNE
;
A
#
# COMPACT_ATOMS: atom_id res chain seq x y z
N CYS A 1 1.35 -8.78 25.38
CA CYS A 1 -0.09 -8.63 25.64
C CYS A 1 -0.79 -9.98 25.87
N LEU A 2 -0.45 -11.03 25.11
CA LEU A 2 -1.04 -12.36 25.26
C LEU A 2 -1.00 -12.92 26.69
N ASP A 3 0.14 -12.83 27.39
CA ASP A 3 0.25 -13.34 28.77
C ASP A 3 -0.73 -12.66 29.74
N ARG A 4 -0.95 -11.35 29.56
CA ARG A 4 -1.91 -10.58 30.38
C ARG A 4 -3.35 -11.04 30.11
N LEU A 5 -3.67 -11.31 28.85
CA LEU A 5 -4.99 -11.83 28.46
C LEU A 5 -5.21 -13.23 29.05
N ARG A 6 -4.22 -14.14 28.93
CA ARG A 6 -4.28 -15.49 29.49
C ARG A 6 -4.43 -15.46 31.02
N GLN A 7 -3.70 -14.58 31.71
CA GLN A 7 -3.83 -14.42 33.16
C GLN A 7 -5.22 -13.91 33.56
N ALA A 8 -5.77 -12.92 32.84
CA ALA A 8 -7.11 -12.40 33.10
C ALA A 8 -8.20 -13.46 32.87
N ALA A 9 -8.11 -14.23 31.77
CA ALA A 9 -9.03 -15.31 31.47
C ALA A 9 -9.04 -16.39 32.56
N LYS A 10 -7.85 -16.76 33.06
CA LYS A 10 -7.68 -17.69 34.19
C LYS A 10 -8.31 -17.15 35.48
N ASN A 11 -8.10 -15.88 35.80
CA ASN A 11 -8.68 -15.25 36.99
C ASN A 11 -10.22 -15.24 36.96
N MET A 12 -10.81 -15.12 35.77
CA MET A 12 -12.25 -15.06 35.56
C MET A 12 -12.89 -16.43 35.28
N ASN A 13 -12.09 -17.50 35.18
CA ASN A 13 -12.52 -18.83 34.78
C ASN A 13 -13.32 -18.83 33.46
N GLN A 14 -12.84 -18.09 32.47
CA GLN A 14 -13.46 -17.91 31.15
C GLN A 14 -12.56 -18.49 30.05
N ASN A 15 -13.17 -19.08 29.03
CA ASN A 15 -12.47 -19.50 27.82
C ASN A 15 -12.46 -18.35 26.80
N VAL A 16 -11.29 -18.00 26.28
CA VAL A 16 -11.11 -16.90 25.34
C VAL A 16 -10.26 -17.39 24.17
N ALA A 17 -10.74 -17.17 22.95
CA ALA A 17 -9.96 -17.42 21.74
C ALA A 17 -9.06 -16.21 21.41
N VAL A 18 -7.94 -16.48 20.76
CA VAL A 18 -7.02 -15.44 20.28
C VAL A 18 -6.86 -15.60 18.78
N LEU A 19 -6.96 -14.49 18.06
CA LEU A 19 -6.76 -14.44 16.62
C LEU A 19 -5.52 -13.59 16.33
N LEU A 20 -4.60 -14.15 15.53
CA LEU A 20 -3.47 -13.42 14.97
C LEU A 20 -3.90 -12.83 13.62
N ASP A 21 -3.85 -11.51 13.51
CA ASP A 21 -4.13 -10.78 12.28
C ASP A 21 -2.79 -10.42 11.62
N THR A 22 -2.51 -11.03 10.47
CA THR A 22 -1.30 -10.76 9.70
C THR A 22 -1.45 -9.50 8.88
N LYS A 23 -0.35 -8.79 8.65
CA LYS A 23 -0.39 -7.54 7.90
C LYS A 23 -0.76 -7.75 6.43
N GLY A 24 -0.23 -8.82 5.83
CA GLY A 24 -0.45 -9.15 4.43
C GLY A 24 0.31 -8.27 3.44
N PRO A 25 0.27 -8.64 2.15
CA PRO A 25 0.83 -7.85 1.06
C PRO A 25 0.00 -6.58 0.82
N GLU A 26 0.66 -5.47 0.50
CA GLU A 26 -0.01 -4.20 0.23
C GLU A 26 0.78 -3.37 -0.78
N ILE A 27 0.07 -2.59 -1.59
CA ILE A 27 0.67 -1.64 -2.53
C ILE A 27 0.83 -0.30 -1.82
N ARG A 28 2.01 0.33 -1.92
CA ARG A 28 2.31 1.60 -1.28
C ARG A 28 3.06 2.57 -2.20
N THR A 29 2.91 3.85 -1.91
CA THR A 29 3.77 4.90 -2.47
C THR A 29 5.18 4.83 -1.88
N GLY A 30 6.16 5.35 -2.60
CA GLY A 30 7.55 5.42 -2.13
C GLY A 30 7.84 6.59 -1.19
N PHE A 31 9.13 6.90 -1.07
CA PHE A 31 9.65 8.05 -0.31
C PHE A 31 9.67 9.30 -1.17
N PHE A 32 9.70 10.46 -0.53
CA PHE A 32 9.81 11.74 -1.22
C PHE A 32 11.25 12.26 -1.28
N ALA A 33 11.52 13.13 -2.25
CA ALA A 33 12.76 13.87 -2.33
C ALA A 33 12.92 14.83 -1.12
N ASP A 34 14.17 15.16 -0.79
CA ASP A 34 14.56 16.20 0.17
C ASP A 34 13.95 16.11 1.58
N GLY A 35 13.55 14.91 2.02
CA GLY A 35 12.97 14.71 3.36
C GLY A 35 11.61 15.40 3.55
N ALA A 36 10.92 15.73 2.45
CA ALA A 36 9.58 16.27 2.49
C ALA A 36 8.65 15.30 3.22
N LYS A 37 7.94 15.77 4.25
CA LYS A 37 6.97 14.93 4.98
C LYS A 37 5.66 14.72 4.23
N SER A 38 5.39 15.59 3.26
CA SER A 38 4.16 15.59 2.48
C SER A 38 4.32 16.39 1.20
N ILE A 39 3.62 15.99 0.16
CA ILE A 39 3.49 16.73 -1.10
C ILE A 39 2.05 17.18 -1.31
N ASN A 40 1.89 18.33 -1.97
CA ASN A 40 0.58 18.82 -2.40
C ASN A 40 0.41 18.47 -3.88
N LEU A 41 -0.77 17.97 -4.22
CA LEU A 41 -1.15 17.57 -5.57
C LEU A 41 -2.38 18.38 -5.97
N VAL A 42 -2.34 18.95 -7.18
CA VAL A 42 -3.36 19.86 -7.68
C VAL A 42 -4.21 19.14 -8.72
N LYS A 43 -5.52 19.30 -8.61
CA LYS A 43 -6.49 18.75 -9.54
C LYS A 43 -6.20 19.19 -10.97
N GLY A 44 -6.26 18.24 -11.89
CA GLY A 44 -6.07 18.45 -13.33
C GLY A 44 -4.61 18.33 -13.78
N GLU A 45 -3.65 18.35 -12.85
CA GLU A 45 -2.25 18.09 -13.17
C GLU A 45 -1.98 16.60 -13.43
N GLU A 46 -0.90 16.34 -14.14
CA GLU A 46 -0.41 14.99 -14.40
C GLU A 46 0.54 14.52 -13.30
N LEU A 47 0.42 13.25 -12.95
CA LEU A 47 1.28 12.56 -12.00
C LEU A 47 1.74 11.24 -12.61
N ILE A 48 3.05 11.03 -12.65
CA ILE A 48 3.65 9.79 -13.14
C ILE A 48 3.84 8.83 -11.97
N LEU A 49 3.34 7.62 -12.09
CA LEU A 49 3.64 6.52 -11.17
C LEU A 49 4.70 5.63 -11.79
N THR A 50 5.77 5.32 -11.07
CA THR A 50 6.83 4.42 -11.53
C THR A 50 6.91 3.18 -10.65
N SER A 51 7.19 2.02 -11.26
CA SER A 51 7.53 0.79 -10.54
C SER A 51 8.95 0.78 -9.95
N ASP A 52 9.80 1.76 -10.28
CA ASP A 52 11.10 1.92 -9.63
C ASP A 52 10.93 2.45 -8.20
N TYR A 53 10.93 1.53 -7.24
CA TYR A 53 10.73 1.86 -5.83
C TYR A 53 11.92 2.60 -5.18
N SER A 54 13.07 2.66 -5.85
CA SER A 54 14.22 3.45 -5.39
C SER A 54 14.07 4.94 -5.68
N PHE A 55 13.16 5.30 -6.59
CA PHE A 55 12.90 6.68 -6.98
C PHE A 55 12.30 7.48 -5.81
N LYS A 56 12.89 8.65 -5.54
CA LYS A 56 12.38 9.60 -4.56
C LYS A 56 11.41 10.55 -5.24
N GLY A 57 10.14 10.42 -4.87
CA GLY A 57 9.04 11.11 -5.52
C GLY A 57 8.85 12.57 -5.12
N ASP A 58 8.05 13.27 -5.93
CA ASP A 58 7.62 14.65 -5.74
C ASP A 58 6.18 14.85 -6.26
N SER A 59 5.77 16.10 -6.51
CA SER A 59 4.43 16.41 -7.03
C SER A 59 4.21 16.00 -8.49
N LYS A 60 5.25 15.53 -9.21
CA LYS A 60 5.19 15.14 -10.62
C LYS A 60 5.39 13.65 -10.84
N LYS A 61 6.18 12.99 -9.97
CA LYS A 61 6.44 11.56 -10.09
C LYS A 61 6.51 10.87 -8.73
N LEU A 62 5.86 9.72 -8.60
CA LEU A 62 5.85 8.91 -7.39
C LEU A 62 6.23 7.47 -7.68
N ALA A 63 7.03 6.88 -6.79
CA ALA A 63 7.28 5.45 -6.77
C ALA A 63 6.06 4.68 -6.24
N CYS A 64 5.81 3.51 -6.81
CA CYS A 64 4.82 2.53 -6.38
C CYS A 64 5.52 1.20 -6.09
N SER A 65 5.19 0.55 -4.98
CA SER A 65 5.82 -0.72 -4.57
C SER A 65 5.40 -1.92 -5.42
N TYR A 66 4.41 -1.75 -6.31
CA TYR A 66 3.90 -2.82 -7.17
C TYR A 66 4.57 -2.78 -8.54
N SER A 67 5.46 -3.74 -8.78
CA SER A 67 6.28 -3.81 -10.00
C SER A 67 5.48 -4.02 -11.28
N LYS A 68 4.31 -4.66 -11.19
CA LYS A 68 3.43 -4.92 -12.33
C LYS A 68 2.38 -3.85 -12.55
N LEU A 69 2.52 -2.67 -11.96
CA LEU A 69 1.51 -1.60 -12.05
C LEU A 69 1.16 -1.29 -13.51
N ALA A 70 2.16 -1.05 -14.37
CA ALA A 70 1.96 -0.64 -15.76
C ALA A 70 1.25 -1.66 -16.64
N SER A 71 1.35 -2.96 -16.34
CA SER A 71 0.64 -4.02 -17.06
C SER A 71 -0.68 -4.44 -16.41
N SER A 72 -0.94 -3.99 -15.18
CA SER A 72 -2.14 -4.36 -14.42
C SER A 72 -3.26 -3.33 -14.52
N VAL A 73 -2.90 -2.07 -14.78
CA VAL A 73 -3.87 -0.99 -14.99
C VAL A 73 -3.95 -0.60 -16.46
N GLY A 74 -5.05 0.01 -16.87
CA GLY A 74 -5.26 0.53 -18.22
C GLY A 74 -5.89 1.93 -18.22
N PRO A 75 -5.82 2.64 -19.36
CA PRO A 75 -6.41 3.97 -19.51
C PRO A 75 -7.86 4.05 -19.05
N GLY A 76 -8.21 5.11 -18.33
CA GLY A 76 -9.54 5.36 -17.77
C GLY A 76 -9.81 4.68 -16.42
N GLN A 77 -8.95 3.77 -15.95
CA GLN A 77 -9.11 3.19 -14.62
C GLN A 77 -8.70 4.16 -13.51
N SER A 78 -9.32 4.00 -12.34
CA SER A 78 -8.99 4.79 -11.16
C SER A 78 -7.91 4.12 -10.31
N ILE A 79 -7.01 4.91 -9.75
CA ILE A 79 -6.05 4.51 -8.72
C ILE A 79 -6.33 5.37 -7.49
N LEU A 80 -6.52 4.72 -6.35
CA LEU A 80 -6.80 5.40 -5.08
C LEU A 80 -5.55 5.38 -4.22
N VAL A 81 -5.17 6.51 -3.66
CA VAL A 81 -4.01 6.64 -2.76
C VAL A 81 -4.46 7.19 -1.41
N ALA A 82 -3.89 6.69 -0.32
CA ALA A 82 -4.24 7.05 1.05
C ALA A 82 -5.76 6.89 1.31
N ASP A 83 -6.27 5.68 1.10
CA ASP A 83 -7.70 5.34 1.26
C ASP A 83 -8.66 6.22 0.44
N GLY A 84 -8.22 6.67 -0.74
CA GLY A 84 -9.01 7.52 -1.62
C GLY A 84 -8.94 9.02 -1.30
N SER A 85 -8.06 9.43 -0.38
CA SER A 85 -7.76 10.86 -0.16
C SER A 85 -7.21 11.53 -1.43
N LEU A 86 -6.51 10.77 -2.27
CA LEU A 86 -6.12 11.14 -3.63
C LEU A 86 -6.72 10.12 -4.60
N VAL A 87 -7.38 10.63 -5.63
CA VAL A 87 -7.93 9.87 -6.74
C VAL A 87 -7.19 10.25 -8.01
N LEU A 88 -6.69 9.24 -8.70
CA LEU A 88 -5.99 9.36 -9.96
C LEU A 88 -6.76 8.61 -11.05
N THR A 89 -6.84 9.18 -12.24
CA THR A 89 -7.32 8.47 -13.44
C THR A 89 -6.15 8.17 -14.35
N VAL A 90 -5.98 6.92 -14.75
CA VAL A 90 -4.92 6.50 -15.68
C VAL A 90 -5.16 7.12 -17.06
N ILE A 91 -4.13 7.77 -17.61
CA ILE A 91 -4.12 8.33 -18.97
C ILE A 91 -3.46 7.32 -19.92
N SER A 92 -2.26 6.85 -19.56
CA SER A 92 -1.48 5.92 -20.37
C SER A 92 -0.56 5.07 -19.49
N CYS A 93 -0.16 3.93 -20.04
CA CYS A 93 0.74 2.98 -19.41
C CYS A 93 1.87 2.65 -20.38
N ASP A 94 3.10 2.63 -19.88
CA ASP A 94 4.28 2.20 -20.62
C ASP A 94 4.92 1.03 -19.86
N GLU A 95 4.69 -0.18 -20.37
CA GLU A 95 5.25 -1.40 -19.80
C GLU A 95 6.76 -1.51 -19.97
N ALA A 96 7.35 -0.87 -20.99
CA ALA A 96 8.79 -0.94 -21.24
C ALA A 96 9.58 -0.15 -20.19
N THR A 97 9.02 0.97 -19.72
CA THR A 97 9.62 1.80 -18.66
C THR A 97 9.04 1.50 -17.27
N GLY A 98 7.89 0.83 -17.19
CA GLY A 98 7.18 0.59 -15.94
C GLY A 98 6.50 1.85 -15.39
N GLU A 99 6.16 2.80 -16.27
CA GLU A 99 5.57 4.08 -15.91
C GLU A 99 4.08 4.14 -16.27
N VAL A 100 3.30 4.79 -15.41
CA VAL A 100 1.87 5.03 -15.62
C VAL A 100 1.63 6.52 -15.47
N VAL A 101 1.17 7.16 -16.54
CA VAL A 101 0.79 8.57 -16.51
C VAL A 101 -0.65 8.65 -16.04
N THR A 102 -0.91 9.49 -15.04
CA THR A 102 -2.23 9.66 -14.45
C THR A 102 -2.61 11.13 -14.39
N ARG A 103 -3.91 11.42 -14.38
CA ARG A 103 -4.48 12.73 -14.06
C ARG A 103 -4.92 12.74 -12.61
N ILE A 104 -4.62 13.82 -11.90
CA ILE A 104 -5.12 14.05 -10.54
C ILE A 104 -6.57 14.53 -10.59
N ASP A 105 -7.50 13.81 -9.98
CA ASP A 105 -8.94 14.15 -10.04
C ASP A 105 -9.41 15.06 -8.88
N ASN A 106 -8.62 15.17 -7.80
CA ASN A 106 -8.89 16.04 -6.66
C ASN A 106 -7.62 16.66 -6.05
N ASN A 107 -7.75 17.85 -5.46
CA ASN A 107 -6.67 18.43 -4.66
C ASN A 107 -6.42 17.54 -3.43
N ALA A 108 -5.16 17.20 -3.18
CA ALA A 108 -4.80 16.34 -2.06
C ALA A 108 -3.44 16.71 -1.49
N LYS A 109 -3.25 16.40 -0.20
CA LYS A 109 -1.96 16.42 0.46
C LYS A 109 -1.66 15.03 0.97
N ILE A 110 -0.63 14.39 0.43
CA ILE A 110 -0.26 13.02 0.80
C ILE A 110 1.11 12.97 1.47
N GLY A 111 1.26 12.03 2.41
CA GLY A 111 2.53 11.68 3.03
C GLY A 111 3.22 10.52 2.31
N GLU A 112 4.37 10.11 2.82
CA GLU A 112 5.12 8.96 2.30
C GLU A 112 4.46 7.62 2.65
N ARG A 113 4.77 6.56 1.88
CA ARG A 113 4.39 5.17 2.16
C ARG A 113 2.91 4.96 2.44
N LYS A 114 2.08 5.70 1.71
CA LYS A 114 0.62 5.59 1.76
C LYS A 114 0.17 4.40 0.95
N ASN A 115 -0.88 3.74 1.41
CA ASN A 115 -1.46 2.63 0.68
C ASN A 115 -2.05 3.08 -0.66
N MET A 116 -2.10 2.14 -1.59
CA MET A 116 -2.72 2.32 -2.89
C MET A 116 -3.69 1.17 -3.16
N ASN A 117 -4.85 1.51 -3.71
CA ASN A 117 -5.87 0.55 -4.12
C ASN A 117 -6.13 0.69 -5.62
N LEU A 118 -6.31 -0.44 -6.30
CA LEU A 118 -6.55 -0.53 -7.74
C LEU A 118 -7.92 -1.19 -7.99
N PRO A 119 -9.04 -0.44 -7.94
CA PRO A 119 -10.37 -0.98 -8.15
C PRO A 119 -10.51 -1.69 -9.50
N GLY A 120 -11.03 -2.92 -9.48
CA GLY A 120 -11.27 -3.70 -10.71
C GLY A 120 -10.04 -4.37 -11.30
N VAL A 121 -8.89 -4.30 -10.63
CA VAL A 121 -7.64 -4.95 -11.06
C VAL A 121 -7.43 -6.24 -10.29
N VAL A 122 -7.07 -7.31 -10.99
CA VAL A 122 -6.60 -8.55 -10.36
C VAL A 122 -5.14 -8.34 -9.98
N VAL A 123 -4.92 -7.99 -8.71
CA VAL A 123 -3.58 -7.71 -8.19
C VAL A 123 -2.85 -9.02 -7.95
N ASP A 124 -1.79 -9.25 -8.72
CA ASP A 124 -0.88 -10.38 -8.55
C ASP A 124 0.20 -10.06 -7.49
N LEU A 125 -0.20 -10.13 -6.22
CA LEU A 125 0.69 -10.05 -5.05
C LEU A 125 0.80 -11.42 -4.38
N PRO A 126 1.94 -11.74 -3.75
CA PRO A 126 2.09 -12.99 -3.01
C PRO A 126 1.10 -13.02 -1.85
N THR A 127 0.49 -14.17 -1.57
CA THR A 127 -0.52 -14.31 -0.50
C THR A 127 0.00 -13.96 0.89
N LEU A 128 1.29 -14.21 1.14
CA LEU A 128 1.97 -13.92 2.40
C LEU A 128 3.30 -13.24 2.12
N THR A 129 3.64 -12.25 2.94
CA THR A 129 4.99 -11.67 2.96
C THR A 129 5.93 -12.53 3.81
N GLU A 130 7.24 -12.36 3.66
CA GLU A 130 8.24 -13.01 4.54
C GLU A 130 7.98 -12.71 6.02
N LYS A 131 7.52 -11.49 6.30
CA LYS A 131 7.14 -11.10 7.65
C LYS A 131 5.89 -11.83 8.14
N ASP A 132 4.87 -12.00 7.30
CA ASP A 132 3.66 -12.73 7.70
C ASP A 132 4.00 -14.20 8.00
N ILE A 133 4.89 -14.81 7.21
CA ILE A 133 5.40 -16.16 7.45
C ILE A 133 6.13 -16.24 8.79
N ASP A 134 6.99 -15.25 9.09
CA ASP A 134 7.69 -15.16 10.37
C ASP A 134 6.71 -14.97 11.55
N ASP A 135 5.75 -14.07 11.43
CA ASP A 135 4.72 -13.81 12.43
C ASP A 135 3.90 -15.10 12.70
N ILE A 136 3.58 -15.90 11.67
CA ILE A 136 2.87 -17.17 11.84
C ILE A 136 3.76 -18.23 12.50
N ILE A 137 4.96 -18.49 11.94
CA ILE A 137 5.82 -19.61 12.36
C ILE A 137 6.49 -19.34 13.70
N ASN A 138 7.06 -18.15 13.84
CA ASN A 138 7.90 -17.81 14.99
C ASN A 138 7.14 -17.17 16.13
N TRP A 139 5.96 -16.61 15.89
CA TRP A 139 5.10 -16.07 16.94
C TRP A 139 3.80 -16.86 17.12
N GLY A 140 2.99 -17.03 16.06
CA GLY A 140 1.67 -17.66 16.13
C GLY A 140 1.69 -19.10 16.66
N ILE A 141 2.38 -20.01 15.96
CA ILE A 141 2.45 -21.44 16.32
C ILE A 141 3.08 -21.65 17.70
N LYS A 142 4.10 -20.86 18.06
CA LYS A 142 4.75 -20.98 19.38
C LYS A 142 3.87 -20.53 20.54
N ASN A 143 2.81 -19.75 20.25
CA ASN A 143 1.90 -19.17 21.23
C ASN A 143 0.48 -19.74 21.12
N GLU A 144 0.31 -20.90 20.48
CA GLU A 144 -0.90 -21.70 20.61
C GLU A 144 -1.21 -22.01 22.09
#